data_AF-A0A968RS82-F1
#
_entry.id   AF-A0A968RS82-F1
#
_cell.length_a   1.000
_cell.length_b   1.000
_cell.length_c   1.000
_cell.angle_alpha   90.00
_cell.angle_beta   90.00
_cell.angle_gamma   90.00
#
_symmetry.space_group_name_H-M   'P 1'
#
loop_
_entity.id
_entity.type
_entity.pdbx_description
1 polymer ?
#
loop_
_entity_poly.entity_id
_entity_poly.type
_entity_poly.pdbx_seq_one_letter_code
_entity_poly.pdbx_strand_id
1 'polypeptide(L)'
;MKSQNVVYIQPLLAHFIQLFYEASKNKQIFLTTHSPEVVRYCKEEDIILVIRNEQGDSSLEKPIEKDIVKTFLENDLTMESLFIDNLLEA
;
A
#
# COMPACT_ATOMS: atom_id res chain seq x y z
N MET A 1 2.15 -26.23 -28.80
CA MET A 1 1.70 -24.89 -29.24
C MET A 1 0.41 -24.52 -28.52
N LYS A 2 0.51 -23.94 -27.31
CA LYS A 2 -0.50 -23.10 -26.65
C LYS A 2 0.29 -22.10 -25.79
N SER A 3 -0.17 -20.87 -25.82
CA SER A 3 0.55 -19.60 -25.61
C SER A 3 1.21 -19.44 -24.23
N GLN A 4 2.51 -19.15 -24.23
CA GLN A 4 3.11 -18.38 -23.15
C GLN A 4 2.69 -16.92 -23.30
N ASN A 5 1.67 -16.50 -22.55
CA ASN A 5 1.36 -15.10 -22.30
C ASN A 5 1.28 -14.91 -20.78
N VAL A 6 2.42 -15.06 -20.10
CA VAL A 6 2.59 -14.50 -18.77
C VAL A 6 3.20 -13.12 -18.96
N VAL A 7 2.35 -12.11 -19.08
CA VAL A 7 2.79 -10.72 -19.05
C VAL A 7 3.23 -10.44 -17.61
N TYR A 8 4.52 -10.20 -17.40
CA TYR A 8 5.04 -9.75 -16.11
C TYR A 8 4.53 -8.32 -15.86
N ILE A 9 3.41 -8.18 -15.13
CA ILE A 9 2.82 -6.88 -14.74
C ILE A 9 3.60 -6.25 -13.56
N GLN A 10 4.26 -7.07 -12.74
CA GLN A 10 4.96 -6.63 -11.52
C GLN A 10 6.04 -5.54 -11.75
N PRO A 11 6.89 -5.62 -12.79
CA PRO A 11 7.90 -4.57 -13.04
C PRO A 11 7.28 -3.22 -13.43
N LEU A 12 6.10 -3.23 -14.06
CA LEU A 12 5.49 -2.01 -14.60
C LEU A 12 4.90 -1.16 -13.47
N LEU A 13 4.17 -1.77 -12.54
CA LEU A 13 3.55 -1.03 -11.44
C LEU A 13 4.63 -0.43 -10.53
N ALA A 14 5.66 -1.20 -10.18
CA ALA A 14 6.81 -0.69 -9.43
C ALA A 14 7.46 0.53 -10.12
N HIS A 15 7.63 0.45 -11.45
CA HIS A 15 8.14 1.58 -12.23
C HIS A 15 7.21 2.80 -12.21
N PHE A 16 5.89 2.61 -12.29
CA PHE A 16 4.92 3.71 -12.13
C PHE A 16 5.01 4.37 -10.76
N ILE A 17 5.09 3.59 -9.68
CA ILE A 17 5.24 4.14 -8.32
C ILE A 17 6.54 4.96 -8.21
N GLN A 18 7.63 4.48 -8.80
CA GLN A 18 8.86 5.27 -8.88
C GLN A 18 8.67 6.59 -9.65
N LEU A 19 8.01 6.56 -10.80
CA LEU A 19 7.71 7.77 -11.57
C LEU A 19 6.83 8.76 -10.79
N PHE A 20 5.87 8.27 -10.00
CA PHE A 20 5.08 9.12 -9.11
C PHE A 20 5.95 9.76 -8.04
N TYR A 21 6.89 9.03 -7.44
CA TYR A 21 7.84 9.60 -6.48
C TYR A 21 8.81 10.61 -7.10
N GLU A 22 9.21 10.43 -8.36
CA GLU A 22 10.03 11.41 -9.06
C GLU A 22 9.24 12.69 -9.37
N ALA A 23 8.01 12.55 -9.85
CA ALA A 23 7.11 13.67 -10.09
C ALA A 23 6.72 14.39 -8.79
N SER A 24 6.61 13.65 -7.68
CA SER A 24 6.18 14.21 -6.39
C SER A 24 7.15 15.25 -5.80
N LYS A 25 8.43 15.20 -6.22
CA LYS A 25 9.45 16.20 -5.88
C LYS A 25 9.08 17.63 -6.30
N ASN A 26 8.23 17.78 -7.32
CA ASN A 26 7.84 19.07 -7.87
C ASN A 26 6.33 19.36 -7.77
N LYS A 27 5.50 18.34 -7.48
CA LYS A 27 4.04 18.48 -7.40
C LYS A 27 3.46 17.48 -6.42
N GLN A 28 2.55 17.90 -5.53
CA GLN A 28 1.86 16.96 -4.65
C GLN A 28 1.00 15.97 -5.46
N ILE A 29 1.13 14.68 -5.15
CA ILE A 29 0.39 13.58 -5.78
C ILE A 29 -0.26 12.77 -4.67
N PHE A 30 -1.57 12.52 -4.80
CA PHE A 30 -2.30 11.57 -3.98
C PHE A 30 -2.74 10.40 -4.86
N LEU A 31 -2.50 9.19 -4.38
CA LEU A 31 -2.94 7.94 -5.02
C LEU A 31 -3.89 7.23 -4.07
N THR A 32 -5.09 6.92 -4.54
CA THR A 32 -6.06 6.09 -3.83
C THR A 32 -6.11 4.72 -4.47
N THR A 33 -6.05 3.67 -3.67
CA THR A 33 -5.97 2.29 -4.18
C THR A 33 -6.60 1.31 -3.20
N HIS A 34 -7.09 0.19 -3.74
CA HIS A 34 -7.39 -1.03 -3.00
C HIS A 34 -6.48 -2.20 -3.42
N SER A 35 -5.47 -1.96 -4.26
CA SER A 35 -4.53 -2.99 -4.73
C SER A 35 -3.38 -3.16 -3.73
N PRO A 36 -3.19 -4.36 -3.17
CA PRO A 36 -2.04 -4.68 -2.32
C PRO A 36 -0.70 -4.47 -3.05
N GLU A 37 -0.66 -4.67 -4.37
CA GLU A 37 0.55 -4.46 -5.17
C GLU A 37 0.99 -3.00 -5.19
N VAL A 38 0.07 -2.04 -5.09
CA VAL A 38 0.45 -0.63 -4.93
C VAL A 38 1.05 -0.40 -3.55
N VAL A 39 0.39 -0.93 -2.51
CA VAL A 39 0.85 -0.84 -1.11
C VAL A 39 2.28 -1.35 -0.97
N ARG A 40 2.57 -2.49 -1.60
CA ARG A 40 3.90 -3.14 -1.62
C ARG A 40 5.04 -2.24 -2.10
N TYR A 41 4.78 -1.35 -3.05
CA TYR A 41 5.81 -0.50 -3.67
C TYR A 41 5.81 0.93 -3.13
N CYS A 42 4.83 1.31 -2.32
CA CYS A 42 4.81 2.59 -1.62
C CYS A 42 5.70 2.53 -0.38
N LYS A 43 6.24 3.68 0.02
CA LYS A 43 6.92 3.80 1.31
C LYS A 43 5.89 3.74 2.42
N GLU A 44 6.25 3.07 3.51
CA GLU A 44 5.35 2.78 4.63
C GLU A 44 4.83 4.07 5.29
N GLU A 45 5.70 5.09 5.39
CA GLU A 45 5.39 6.41 5.94
C GLU A 45 4.42 7.26 5.11
N ASP A 46 4.25 6.92 3.83
CA ASP A 46 3.38 7.63 2.90
C ASP A 46 1.97 7.00 2.83
N ILE A 47 1.75 5.85 3.47
CA ILE A 47 0.48 5.14 3.47
C ILE A 47 -0.47 5.77 4.49
N ILE A 48 -1.65 6.19 4.00
CA ILE A 48 -2.78 6.60 4.82
C ILE A 48 -3.90 5.59 4.59
N LEU A 49 -4.36 4.97 5.68
CA LEU A 49 -5.50 4.07 5.69
C LEU A 49 -6.77 4.88 5.95
N VAL A 50 -7.78 4.64 5.11
CA VAL A 50 -9.13 5.20 5.27
C VAL A 50 -10.02 4.08 5.79
N ILE A 51 -10.58 4.23 6.98
CA ILE A 51 -11.46 3.23 7.60
C ILE A 51 -12.85 3.84 7.69
N ARG A 52 -13.88 3.01 7.48
CA ARG A 52 -15.28 3.40 7.72
C ARG A 52 -15.82 2.63 8.92
N ASN A 53 -16.29 3.34 9.94
CA ASN A 53 -16.91 2.71 11.09
C ASN A 53 -18.34 2.22 10.77
N GLU A 54 -18.93 1.43 11.67
CA GLU A 54 -20.29 0.90 11.50
C GLU A 54 -21.37 2.01 11.46
N GLN A 55 -21.10 3.18 12.05
CA GLN A 55 -21.99 4.33 12.04
C GLN A 55 -21.93 5.10 10.71
N GLY A 56 -20.98 4.75 9.85
CA GLY A 56 -20.78 5.32 8.52
C GLY A 56 -19.84 6.53 8.47
N ASP A 57 -19.18 6.88 9.57
CA ASP A 57 -18.11 7.89 9.62
C ASP A 57 -16.80 7.32 9.08
N SER A 58 -15.91 8.20 8.61
CA SER A 58 -14.59 7.83 8.11
C SER A 58 -13.48 8.38 8.99
N SER A 59 -12.49 7.54 9.32
CA SER A 59 -11.24 7.93 9.96
C SER A 59 -10.07 7.78 9.00
N LEU A 60 -9.03 8.57 9.25
CA LEU A 60 -7.75 8.52 8.55
C LEU A 60 -6.68 8.16 9.56
N GLU A 61 -5.91 7.12 9.27
CA GLU A 61 -4.87 6.62 10.15
C GLU A 61 -3.59 6.39 9.35
N LYS A 62 -2.43 6.57 9.99
CA LYS A 62 -1.14 6.13 9.47
C LYS A 62 -0.80 4.79 10.10
N PRO A 63 -0.91 3.67 9.37
CA PRO A 63 -0.74 2.35 9.99
C PRO A 63 0.63 2.17 10.62
N ILE A 64 1.69 2.74 10.02
CA ILE A 64 3.06 2.66 10.52
C ILE A 64 3.25 3.29 11.91
N GLU A 65 2.33 4.15 12.35
CA GLU A 65 2.39 4.77 13.68
C GLU A 65 1.87 3.83 14.78
N LYS A 66 1.10 2.79 14.43
CA LYS A 66 0.54 1.80 15.36
C LYS A 66 1.60 0.81 15.83
N ASP A 67 1.69 0.61 17.14
CA ASP A 67 2.70 -0.28 17.73
C ASP A 67 2.51 -1.75 17.32
N ILE A 68 1.27 -2.18 17.11
CA ILE A 68 0.97 -3.54 16.61
C ILE A 68 1.49 -3.74 15.19
N VAL A 69 1.31 -2.75 14.30
CA VAL A 69 1.81 -2.79 12.92
C VAL A 69 3.34 -2.82 12.91
N LYS A 70 3.99 -1.96 13.70
CA LYS A 70 5.47 -1.99 13.84
C LYS A 70 5.97 -3.37 14.29
N THR A 71 5.30 -3.96 15.29
CA THR A 71 5.64 -5.30 15.79
C THR A 71 5.53 -6.34 14.68
N PHE A 72 4.49 -6.28 13.84
CA PHE A 72 4.37 -7.19 12.70
C PHE A 72 5.51 -7.02 11.68
N LEU A 73 5.86 -5.77 11.34
CA LEU A 73 6.96 -5.47 10.42
C LEU A 73 8.33 -5.93 10.96
N GLU A 74 8.54 -5.83 12.28
CA GLU A 74 9.72 -6.38 12.95
C GLU A 74 9.80 -7.92 12.91
N ASN A 75 8.67 -8.60 12.65
CA ASN A 75 8.56 -10.06 12.53
C ASN A 75 8.42 -10.53 11.06
N ASP A 76 9.05 -9.81 10.13
CA ASP A 76 9.13 -10.13 8.69
C ASP A 76 7.79 -10.15 7.93
N LEU A 77 6.71 -9.61 8.51
CA LEU A 77 5.48 -9.31 7.75
C LEU A 77 5.66 -8.02 6.96
N THR A 78 4.84 -7.82 5.93
CA THR A 78 4.94 -6.68 5.03
C THR A 78 3.65 -5.88 5.02
N MET A 79 3.73 -4.59 4.67
CA MET A 79 2.54 -3.72 4.61
C MET A 79 1.44 -4.28 3.70
N GLU A 80 1.79 -4.92 2.58
CA GLU A 80 0.81 -5.55 1.70
C GLU A 80 0.18 -6.81 2.30
N SER A 81 0.92 -7.62 3.07
CA SER A 81 0.32 -8.79 3.74
C SER A 81 -0.64 -8.34 4.82
N LEU A 82 -0.25 -7.35 5.62
CA LEU A 82 -1.12 -6.77 6.64
C LEU A 82 -2.36 -6.12 6.04
N PHE A 83 -2.26 -5.52 4.85
CA PHE A 83 -3.42 -4.99 4.14
C PHE A 83 -4.37 -6.09 3.67
N ILE A 84 -3.85 -7.19 3.12
CA ILE A 84 -4.66 -8.33 2.66
C ILE A 84 -5.41 -8.99 3.83
N ASP A 85 -4.76 -9.09 4.99
CA ASP A 85 -5.31 -9.74 6.18
C ASP A 85 -6.15 -8.81 7.06
N ASN A 86 -6.39 -7.56 6.64
CA ASN A 86 -7.05 -6.51 7.44
C ASN A 86 -6.40 -6.27 8.82
N LEU A 87 -5.08 -6.38 8.89
CA LEU A 87 -4.30 -6.15 10.11
C LEU A 87 -3.80 -4.70 10.22
N LEU A 88 -4.01 -3.85 9.21
CA LEU A 88 -3.68 -2.42 9.29
C LEU A 88 -4.70 -1.61 10.12
N GLU A 89 -5.93 -2.11 10.25
CA GLU A 89 -6.98 -1.53 11.10
C GLU A 89 -6.88 -1.96 12.57
N ALA A 90 -6.09 -3.01 12.85
CA ALA A 90 -5.90 -3.57 14.20
C ALA A 90 -5.33 -2.57 15.22
#